data_AF-A0A4D4LBZ2-F1
#
_entry.id   AF-A0A4D4LBZ2-F1
#
_cell.length_a   1.000
_cell.length_b   1.000
_cell.length_c   1.000
_cell.angle_alpha   90.00
_cell.angle_beta   90.00
_cell.angle_gamma   90.00
#
_symmetry.space_group_name_H-M   'P 1'
#
loop_
_entity.id
_entity.type
_entity.pdbx_description
1 polymer ?
#
loop_
_entity_poly.entity_id
_entity_poly.type
_entity_poly.pdbx_seq_one_letter_code
_entity_poly.pdbx_strand_id
1 'polypeptide(L)'
;MRLAALTGAYRRRAPGEPRAIGYLYILPALILYAVFLLYPFGQSVWLSFVHWDGLTVATPAGFDNYRALFTDASLRAPSSTRCCCSSSTPRCRWPSGCCWPP
;
A
#
# COMPACT_ATOMS: atom_id res chain seq x y z
N MET A 1 52.42 -45.25 -14.55
CA MET A 1 51.01 -45.57 -14.19
C MET A 1 50.73 -45.31 -12.70
N ARG A 2 50.72 -44.07 -12.18
CA ARG A 2 50.24 -43.79 -10.80
C ARG A 2 49.73 -42.35 -10.53
N LEU A 3 49.62 -41.49 -11.55
CA LEU A 3 49.20 -40.08 -11.37
C LEU A 3 47.72 -39.81 -11.64
N ALA A 4 47.00 -40.74 -12.30
CA ALA A 4 45.59 -40.55 -12.67
C ALA A 4 44.60 -40.76 -11.49
N ALA A 5 45.04 -41.29 -10.36
CA ALA A 5 44.18 -41.63 -9.23
C ALA A 5 43.90 -40.44 -8.28
N LEU A 6 44.69 -39.38 -8.34
CA LEU A 6 44.55 -38.23 -7.41
C LEU A 6 43.58 -37.15 -7.90
N THR A 7 43.18 -37.18 -9.17
CA THR A 7 42.26 -36.19 -9.75
C THR A 7 40.77 -36.53 -9.56
N GLY A 8 40.44 -37.77 -9.20
CA GLY A 8 39.05 -38.21 -8.99
C GLY A 8 38.46 -37.86 -7.63
N ALA A 9 39.30 -37.65 -6.61
CA ALA A 9 38.86 -37.47 -5.22
C ALA A 9 38.53 -36.01 -4.84
N TYR A 10 38.81 -35.04 -5.72
CA TYR A 10 38.53 -33.62 -5.46
C TYR A 10 37.23 -33.10 -6.10
N ARG A 11 36.23 -33.96 -6.35
CA ARG A 11 34.85 -33.46 -6.40
C ARG A 11 34.32 -33.33 -4.97
N ARG A 12 34.84 -32.33 -4.24
CA ARG A 12 34.16 -31.82 -3.05
C ARG A 12 32.80 -31.33 -3.54
N ARG A 13 31.75 -32.12 -3.31
CA ARG A 13 30.39 -31.63 -3.42
C ARG A 13 30.30 -30.50 -2.41
N ALA A 14 30.23 -29.26 -2.88
CA ALA A 14 30.01 -28.13 -2.00
C ALA A 14 28.80 -28.49 -1.13
N PRO A 15 28.91 -28.40 0.21
CA PRO A 15 27.76 -28.62 1.08
C PRO A 15 26.63 -27.75 0.57
N GLY A 16 25.55 -28.37 0.10
CA GLY A 16 24.38 -27.62 -0.32
C GLY A 16 23.82 -26.96 0.93
N GLU A 17 23.99 -25.63 1.03
CA GLU A 17 23.43 -24.84 2.12
C GLU A 17 21.97 -25.28 2.32
N PRO A 18 21.54 -25.62 3.55
CA PRO A 18 20.15 -25.96 3.79
C PRO A 18 19.31 -24.74 3.46
N ARG A 19 18.64 -24.74 2.30
CA ARG A 19 17.80 -23.63 1.81
C ARG A 19 16.77 -23.17 2.85
N ALA A 20 16.37 -24.09 3.73
CA ALA A 20 15.50 -23.84 4.87
C ALA A 20 16.04 -22.81 5.87
N ILE A 21 17.37 -22.75 6.08
CA ILE A 21 18.00 -21.81 7.00
C ILE A 21 17.89 -20.38 6.46
N GLY A 22 17.98 -20.19 5.14
CA GLY A 22 17.77 -18.89 4.51
C GLY A 22 16.40 -18.28 4.82
N TYR A 23 15.35 -19.09 4.86
CA TYR A 23 14.01 -18.61 5.20
C TYR A 23 13.88 -18.17 6.66
N LEU A 24 14.59 -18.81 7.59
CA LEU A 24 14.61 -18.41 9.01
C LEU A 24 15.16 -16.98 9.20
N TYR A 25 16.14 -16.57 8.39
CA TYR A 25 16.68 -15.20 8.42
C TYR A 25 15.69 -14.16 7.88
N ILE A 26 14.85 -14.52 6.91
CA ILE A 26 13.87 -13.61 6.28
C ILE A 26 12.57 -13.55 7.10
N LEU A 27 12.26 -14.62 7.84
CA LEU A 27 11.06 -14.76 8.67
C LEU A 27 10.73 -13.53 9.54
N PRO A 28 11.65 -12.98 10.37
CA PRO A 28 11.32 -11.83 11.21
C PRO A 28 10.93 -10.58 10.41
N ALA A 29 11.57 -10.34 9.26
CA ALA A 29 11.20 -9.23 8.38
C ALA A 29 9.81 -9.43 7.76
N LEU A 30 9.48 -10.66 7.36
CA LEU A 30 8.15 -11.00 6.84
C LEU A 30 7.06 -10.85 7.90
N ILE A 31 7.34 -11.20 9.15
CA ILE A 31 6.39 -11.03 10.26
C ILE A 31 6.09 -9.54 10.45
N LEU A 32 7.11 -8.69 10.52
CA LEU A 32 6.91 -7.24 10.65
C LEU A 32 6.15 -6.67 9.45
N TYR A 33 6.50 -7.07 8.24
CA TYR A 33 5.78 -6.67 7.03
C TYR A 33 4.30 -7.07 7.11
N ALA A 34 4.01 -8.31 7.52
CA ALA A 34 2.63 -8.78 7.63
C ALA A 34 1.84 -8.01 8.69
N VAL A 35 2.43 -7.75 9.86
CA VAL A 35 1.75 -7.08 10.98
C VAL A 35 1.52 -5.60 10.71
N PHE A 36 2.50 -4.89 10.15
CA PHE A 36 2.39 -3.44 9.98
C PHE A 36 1.84 -3.00 8.62
N LEU A 37 1.89 -3.87 7.61
CA LEU A 37 1.42 -3.53 6.27
C LEU A 37 0.20 -4.37 5.88
N LEU A 38 0.32 -5.70 5.89
CA LEU A 38 -0.77 -6.57 5.41
C LEU A 38 -1.99 -6.54 6.34
N TYR A 39 -1.79 -6.47 7.65
CA TYR A 39 -2.88 -6.43 8.62
C TYR A 39 -3.76 -5.17 8.46
N PRO A 40 -3.24 -3.92 8.57
CA PRO A 40 -4.08 -2.74 8.38
C PRO A 40 -4.63 -2.63 6.96
N PHE A 41 -3.88 -3.08 5.94
CA PHE A 41 -4.38 -3.15 4.57
C PHE A 41 -5.59 -4.08 4.45
N GLY A 42 -5.51 -5.28 5.02
CA GLY A 42 -6.63 -6.22 5.07
C GLY A 42 -7.84 -5.64 5.80
N GLN A 43 -7.62 -4.90 6.90
CA GLN A 43 -8.69 -4.18 7.58
C GLN A 43 -9.32 -3.10 6.70
N SER A 44 -8.53 -2.32 5.94
CA SER A 44 -9.07 -1.33 4.99
C SER A 44 -9.92 -1.97 3.89
N VAL A 45 -9.46 -3.11 3.36
CA VAL A 45 -10.21 -3.89 2.38
C VAL A 45 -11.52 -4.38 2.98
N TRP A 46 -11.49 -4.96 4.19
CA TRP A 46 -12.69 -5.40 4.91
C TRP A 46 -13.67 -4.25 5.16
N LEU A 47 -13.19 -3.11 5.66
CA LEU A 47 -14.00 -1.91 5.88
C LEU A 47 -14.68 -1.42 4.59
N SER A 48 -14.07 -1.64 3.43
CA SER A 48 -14.66 -1.21 2.15
C SER A 48 -15.95 -1.98 1.79
N PHE A 49 -16.15 -3.18 2.35
CA PHE A 49 -17.34 -4.01 2.13
C PHE A 49 -18.43 -3.85 3.20
N VAL A 50 -18.15 -3.10 4.27
CA VAL A 50 -19.10 -2.82 5.35
C VAL A 50 -19.37 -1.32 5.42
N HIS A 51 -20.54 -0.94 5.91
CA HIS A 51 -20.80 0.43 6.29
C HIS A 51 -20.50 0.56 7.79
N TRP A 52 -19.42 1.27 8.10
CA TRP A 52 -19.00 1.51 9.46
C TRP A 52 -18.43 2.92 9.61
N ASP A 53 -18.93 3.63 10.61
CA ASP A 53 -18.61 5.01 10.95
C ASP A 53 -17.68 5.11 12.19
N GLY A 54 -17.19 3.97 12.70
CA GLY A 54 -16.30 3.92 13.87
C GLY A 54 -17.02 3.96 15.22
N LEU A 55 -18.31 4.26 15.23
CA LEU A 55 -19.12 4.45 16.44
C LEU A 55 -20.25 3.43 16.57
N THR A 56 -20.77 2.95 15.44
CA THR A 56 -21.91 2.01 15.40
C THR A 56 -21.47 0.58 15.06
N VAL A 57 -22.41 -0.36 15.06
CA VAL A 57 -22.15 -1.74 14.62
C VAL A 57 -21.98 -1.76 13.10
N ALA A 58 -20.90 -2.37 12.61
CA ALA A 58 -20.65 -2.49 11.17
C ALA A 58 -21.80 -3.25 10.49
N THR A 59 -22.40 -2.64 9.46
CA THR A 59 -23.47 -3.26 8.66
C THR A 59 -22.90 -3.74 7.32
N PRO A 60 -23.37 -4.88 6.76
CA PRO A 60 -22.88 -5.35 5.47
C PRO A 60 -23.35 -4.43 4.34
N ALA A 61 -22.42 -3.88 3.55
CA ALA A 61 -22.70 -2.94 2.45
C ALA A 61 -22.39 -3.51 1.05
N GLY A 62 -21.61 -4.60 0.99
CA GLY A 62 -21.24 -5.23 -0.28
C GLY A 62 -20.50 -4.26 -1.20
N PHE A 63 -21.09 -3.97 -2.37
CA PHE A 63 -20.53 -3.04 -3.37
C PHE A 63 -21.18 -1.66 -3.39
N ASP A 64 -22.15 -1.40 -2.51
CA ASP A 64 -22.89 -0.14 -2.54
C ASP A 64 -22.01 1.05 -2.14
N ASN A 65 -21.00 0.83 -1.29
CA ASN A 65 -19.96 1.83 -0.99
C ASN A 65 -19.22 2.29 -2.26
N TYR A 66 -18.89 1.38 -3.19
CA TYR A 66 -18.22 1.75 -4.43
C TYR A 66 -19.15 2.49 -5.38
N ARG A 67 -20.43 2.10 -5.45
CA ARG A 67 -21.43 2.81 -6.27
C ARG A 67 -21.60 4.25 -5.81
N ALA A 68 -21.67 4.46 -4.49
CA ALA A 68 -21.78 5.79 -3.89
C ALA A 68 -20.63 6.70 -4.34
N LEU A 69 -19.39 6.21 -4.34
CA LEU A 69 -18.22 6.97 -4.81
C LEU A 69 -18.36 7.48 -6.25
N PHE A 70 -18.96 6.68 -7.14
CA PHE A 70 -19.15 7.08 -8.54
C PHE A 70 -20.39 7.92 -8.78
N THR A 71 -21.39 7.88 -7.89
CA THR A 71 -22.64 8.64 -8.03
C THR A 71 -22.65 9.95 -7.26
N ASP A 72 -21.69 10.16 -6.36
CA ASP A 72 -21.65 11.39 -5.58
C ASP A 72 -21.14 12.57 -6.43
N ALA A 73 -21.94 13.63 -6.52
CA ALA A 73 -21.58 14.83 -7.26
C ALA A 73 -20.51 15.66 -6.51
N SER A 74 -20.43 15.52 -5.18
CA SER A 74 -19.46 16.21 -4.34
C SER A 74 -18.03 15.72 -4.55
N LEU A 75 -17.85 14.43 -4.82
CA LEU A 75 -16.56 13.80 -5.12
C LEU A 75 -16.12 13.98 -6.59
N ARG A 76 -17.07 14.26 -7.50
CA ARG A 76 -16.82 14.52 -8.92
C ARG A 76 -16.61 15.99 -9.26
N ALA A 77 -17.00 16.90 -8.37
CA ALA A 77 -16.55 18.27 -8.44
C ALA A 77 -15.02 18.28 -8.21
N PRO A 78 -14.23 19.06 -8.98
CA PRO A 78 -12.84 19.31 -8.60
C PRO A 78 -12.88 19.94 -7.22
N SER A 79 -12.49 19.17 -6.22
CA SER A 79 -12.40 19.57 -4.83
C SER A 79 -11.48 20.77 -4.75
N SER A 80 -12.08 21.96 -4.74
CA SER A 80 -11.63 23.19 -4.11
C SER A 80 -10.14 23.57 -4.20
N THR A 81 -9.39 23.08 -5.20
CA THR A 81 -8.02 23.54 -5.47
C THR A 81 -8.11 24.79 -6.34
N ARG A 82 -8.87 25.78 -5.83
CA ARG A 82 -8.86 27.13 -6.38
C ARG A 82 -7.71 27.86 -5.70
N CYS A 83 -6.63 27.98 -6.46
CA CYS A 83 -5.48 28.86 -6.31
C CYS A 83 -5.49 29.78 -5.08
N CYS A 84 -4.68 29.44 -4.08
CA CYS A 84 -4.18 30.42 -3.13
C CYS A 84 -3.28 31.42 -3.88
N CYS A 85 -3.78 32.61 -4.19
CA CYS A 85 -2.89 33.73 -4.45
C CYS A 85 -2.20 34.04 -3.10
N SER A 86 -0.95 33.60 -2.93
CA SER A 86 -0.12 34.08 -1.83
C SER A 86 0.05 35.60 -1.97
N SER A 87 0.12 36.29 -0.84
CA SER A 87 0.13 37.74 -0.70
C SER A 87 1.28 38.49 -1.42
N SER A 88 2.11 37.80 -2.21
CA SER A 88 3.33 38.32 -2.82
C SER A 88 3.29 38.49 -4.34
N THR A 89 2.18 38.19 -5.04
CA THR A 89 2.12 38.33 -6.51
C THR A 89 1.08 39.36 -6.99
N PRO A 90 1.47 40.51 -7.56
CA PRO A 90 0.55 41.62 -7.90
C PRO A 90 -0.25 41.42 -9.20
N ARG A 91 -0.30 40.20 -9.76
CA ARG A 91 -1.02 39.90 -11.02
C ARG A 91 -1.88 38.63 -10.94
N CYS A 92 -2.77 38.55 -9.97
CA CYS A 92 -3.95 37.69 -10.07
C CYS A 92 -5.12 38.52 -10.64
N ARG A 93 -5.33 38.46 -11.96
CA ARG A 93 -6.53 39.01 -12.63
C ARG A 93 -7.39 37.82 -13.08
N TRP A 94 -8.28 37.35 -12.22
CA TRP A 94 -9.34 36.42 -12.58
C TRP A 94 -10.69 37.13 -12.48
N PRO A 95 -11.54 37.07 -13.52
CA PRO A 95 -12.93 37.49 -13.39
C PRO A 95 -13.68 36.35 -12.68
N SER A 96 -14.24 36.65 -11.50
CA SER A 96 -15.22 35.83 -10.76
C SER A 96 -14.80 34.42 -10.27
N GLY A 97 -14.52 34.30 -8.96
CA GLY A 97 -15.03 33.15 -8.19
C GLY A 97 -14.04 32.19 -7.50
N CYS A 98 -12.99 32.68 -6.83
CA CYS A 98 -12.08 31.82 -6.06
C CYS A 98 -11.71 32.37 -4.68
N CYS A 99 -12.68 32.42 -3.77
CA CYS A 99 -12.45 32.38 -2.32
C CYS A 99 -13.51 31.45 -1.75
N TRP A 100 -13.12 30.56 -0.84
CA TRP A 100 -14.09 29.87 0.01
C TRP A 100 -13.88 30.39 1.43
N PRO A 101 -14.92 30.95 2.06
CA PRO A 101 -15.35 30.41 3.35
C PRO A 101 -16.89 30.45 3.53
N PRO A 102 -17.46 29.85 4.58
CA PRO A 102 -16.86 29.04 5.65
C PRO A 102 -17.13 27.53 5.53
#